data_AF-A0AAE4FIK2-F1
#
_entry.id   AF-A0AAE4FIK2-F1
#
_cell.length_a   1.000
_cell.length_b   1.000
_cell.length_c   1.000
_cell.angle_alpha   90.00
_cell.angle_beta   90.00
_cell.angle_gamma   90.00
#
_symmetry.space_group_name_H-M   'P 1'
#
loop_
_entity.id
_entity.type
_entity.pdbx_description
1 polymer ?
#
loop_
_entity_poly.entity_id
_entity_poly.type
_entity_poly.pdbx_seq_one_letter_code
_entity_poly.pdbx_strand_id
1 'polypeptide(L)'
;MKKKLVIIITIIFLTIVLSNKSYYKVYANSFRINVPTITENESQRKLENGLLLRILSPYIDKAIENYYGESRQFDLWDVKITNIKRIETGSFNFEITVSVTTFKGPHNPPYGLETVTIKFDDFGTHIINFNHKSL
;
A
#
# COMPACT_ATOMS: atom_id res chain seq x y z
N MET A 1 -27.30 -28.62 32.12
CA MET A 1 -26.12 -27.71 32.22
C MET A 1 -25.29 -27.66 30.94
N LYS A 2 -24.93 -28.80 30.32
CA LYS A 2 -24.12 -28.86 29.09
C LYS A 2 -24.68 -28.07 27.88
N LYS A 3 -25.99 -28.15 27.61
CA LYS A 3 -26.62 -27.39 26.49
C LYS A 3 -26.55 -25.87 26.67
N LYS A 4 -26.72 -25.37 27.92
CA LYS A 4 -26.58 -23.95 28.23
C LYS A 4 -25.15 -23.47 28.05
N LEU A 5 -24.16 -24.29 28.41
CA LEU A 5 -22.74 -24.00 28.22
C LEU A 5 -22.37 -23.87 26.73
N VAL A 6 -22.85 -24.79 25.89
CA VAL A 6 -22.60 -24.74 24.44
C VAL A 6 -23.15 -23.45 23.83
N ILE A 7 -24.39 -23.07 24.16
CA ILE A 7 -25.02 -21.84 23.65
C ILE A 7 -24.19 -20.59 24.04
N ILE A 8 -23.68 -20.54 25.27
CA ILE A 8 -22.87 -19.41 25.76
C ILE A 8 -21.56 -19.31 24.95
N ILE A 9 -20.89 -20.45 24.70
CA ILE A 9 -19.64 -20.48 23.93
C ILE A 9 -19.88 -20.02 22.48
N THR A 10 -20.98 -20.44 21.85
CA THR A 10 -21.32 -20.03 20.49
C THR A 10 -21.56 -18.51 20.39
N ILE A 11 -22.22 -17.92 21.38
CA ILE A 11 -22.47 -16.47 21.43
C ILE A 11 -21.15 -15.70 21.57
N ILE A 12 -20.24 -16.15 22.42
CA ILE A 12 -18.91 -15.52 22.61
C ILE A 12 -18.09 -15.58 21.31
N PHE A 13 -18.13 -16.70 20.58
CA PHE A 13 -17.42 -16.82 19.32
C PHE A 13 -17.98 -15.86 18.25
N LEU A 14 -19.31 -15.72 18.21
CA LEU A 14 -19.98 -14.82 17.27
C LEU A 14 -19.65 -13.34 17.52
N THR A 15 -19.53 -12.91 18.79
CA THR A 15 -19.18 -11.53 19.12
C THR A 15 -17.74 -11.18 18.74
N ILE A 16 -16.81 -12.13 18.87
CA ILE A 16 -15.40 -11.95 18.46
C ILE A 16 -15.31 -11.75 16.94
N VAL A 17 -16.02 -12.57 16.16
CA VAL A 17 -16.04 -12.44 14.68
C VAL A 17 -16.60 -11.09 14.24
N LEU A 18 -17.66 -10.59 14.91
CA LEU A 18 -18.29 -9.30 14.60
C LEU A 18 -17.42 -8.09 15.00
N SER A 19 -16.54 -8.23 15.99
CA SER A 19 -15.67 -7.15 16.45
C SER A 19 -14.50 -6.83 15.51
N ASN A 20 -14.16 -7.73 14.58
CA ASN A 20 -13.10 -7.52 13.59
C ASN A 20 -13.53 -6.66 12.39
N LYS A 21 -14.29 -5.58 12.61
CA LYS A 21 -14.51 -4.58 11.57
C LYS A 21 -13.34 -3.59 11.59
N SER A 22 -12.41 -3.76 10.64
CA SER A 22 -11.43 -2.72 10.32
C SER A 22 -12.14 -1.50 9.77
N TYR A 23 -12.30 -0.48 10.62
CA TYR A 23 -12.86 0.80 10.21
C TYR A 23 -11.77 1.59 9.47
N TYR A 24 -11.89 1.73 8.15
CA TYR A 24 -11.13 2.73 7.41
C TYR A 24 -11.67 4.11 7.81
N LYS A 25 -10.88 4.86 8.58
CA LYS A 25 -11.21 6.26 8.91
C LYS A 25 -11.06 7.10 7.65
N VAL A 26 -12.18 7.47 7.04
CA VAL A 26 -12.22 8.49 5.99
C VAL A 26 -12.62 9.81 6.65
N TYR A 27 -11.73 10.80 6.63
CA TYR A 27 -12.05 12.14 7.09
C TYR A 27 -12.69 12.92 5.93
N ALA A 28 -13.88 13.48 6.16
CA ALA A 28 -14.46 14.45 5.24
C ALA A 28 -13.62 15.73 5.31
N ASN A 29 -12.84 16.01 4.27
CA ASN A 29 -12.16 17.29 4.15
C ASN A 29 -13.12 18.30 3.50
N SER A 30 -13.63 19.26 4.28
CA SER A 30 -14.51 20.32 3.78
C SER A 30 -13.77 21.49 3.14
N PHE A 31 -12.46 21.36 2.91
CA PHE A 31 -11.66 22.42 2.31
C PHE A 31 -12.02 22.56 0.83
N ARG A 32 -12.83 23.57 0.51
CA ARG A 32 -13.04 24.03 -0.86
C ARG A 32 -11.73 24.65 -1.34
N ILE A 33 -10.90 23.84 -2.01
CA ILE A 33 -9.79 24.36 -2.78
C ILE A 33 -10.41 25.18 -3.92
N ASN A 34 -10.14 26.48 -3.97
CA ASN A 34 -10.18 27.21 -5.23
C ASN A 34 -9.18 26.50 -6.13
N VAL A 35 -9.67 25.54 -6.93
CA VAL A 35 -8.84 24.76 -7.84
C VAL A 35 -8.14 25.78 -8.72
N PRO A 36 -6.82 25.99 -8.57
CA PRO A 36 -6.12 26.82 -9.51
C PRO A 36 -6.36 26.18 -10.87
N THR A 37 -6.90 26.96 -11.81
CA THR A 37 -7.09 26.56 -13.20
C THR A 37 -5.81 25.85 -13.62
N ILE A 38 -5.91 24.61 -14.07
CA ILE A 38 -4.77 23.78 -14.47
C ILE A 38 -4.04 24.50 -15.61
N THR A 39 -3.09 25.36 -15.26
CA THR A 39 -2.17 26.05 -16.19
C THR A 39 -0.80 25.41 -16.06
N GLU A 40 -0.76 24.12 -16.34
CA GLU A 40 0.37 23.35 -16.88
C GLU A 40 -0.26 22.06 -17.42
N ASN A 41 -0.11 21.78 -18.73
CA ASN A 41 -0.79 20.69 -19.42
C ASN A 41 -0.17 19.33 -19.02
N GLU A 42 -0.33 18.92 -17.75
CA GLU A 42 0.06 17.58 -17.32
C GLU A 42 -0.81 16.55 -18.06
N SER A 43 -0.17 15.65 -18.79
CA SER A 43 -0.91 14.58 -19.48
C SER A 43 -1.69 13.75 -18.47
N GLN A 44 -2.90 13.31 -18.83
CA GLN A 44 -3.72 12.40 -18.03
C GLN A 44 -2.92 11.20 -17.49
N ARG A 45 -2.03 10.62 -18.30
CA ARG A 45 -1.14 9.52 -17.90
C ARG A 45 -0.19 9.89 -16.75
N LYS A 46 0.29 11.13 -16.70
CA LYS A 46 1.17 11.61 -15.62
C LYS A 46 0.38 11.69 -14.30
N LEU A 47 -0.84 12.19 -14.36
CA LEU A 47 -1.76 12.23 -13.21
C LEU A 47 -2.11 10.82 -12.71
N GLU A 48 -2.44 9.91 -13.63
CA GLU A 48 -2.72 8.50 -13.32
C GLU A 48 -1.53 7.80 -12.67
N ASN A 49 -0.31 8.01 -13.19
CA ASN A 49 0.90 7.48 -12.59
C ASN A 49 1.14 8.07 -11.19
N GLY A 50 0.99 9.38 -11.01
CA GLY A 50 1.14 10.03 -9.71
C GLY A 50 0.14 9.51 -8.67
N LEU A 51 -1.11 9.31 -9.08
CA LEU A 51 -2.14 8.70 -8.25
C LEU A 51 -1.76 7.25 -7.88
N LEU A 52 -1.31 6.46 -8.84
CA LEU A 52 -0.91 5.07 -8.60
C LEU A 52 0.27 5.00 -7.63
N LEU A 53 1.30 5.83 -7.80
CA LEU A 53 2.43 5.91 -6.87
C LEU A 53 1.99 6.32 -5.46
N ARG A 54 1.05 7.28 -5.34
CA ARG A 54 0.49 7.66 -4.05
C ARG A 54 -0.24 6.51 -3.37
N ILE A 55 -1.01 5.72 -4.11
CA ILE A 55 -1.70 4.52 -3.60
C ILE A 55 -0.69 3.45 -3.17
N LEU A 56 0.40 3.27 -3.92
CA LEU A 56 1.43 2.27 -3.63
C LEU A 56 2.31 2.66 -2.43
N SER A 57 2.51 3.96 -2.18
CA SER A 57 3.43 4.47 -1.14
C SER A 57 3.35 3.78 0.23
N PRO A 58 2.18 3.64 0.89
CA PRO A 58 2.12 2.99 2.21
C PRO A 58 2.51 1.50 2.19
N TYR A 59 2.34 0.81 1.06
CA TYR A 59 2.73 -0.59 0.91
C TYR A 59 4.25 -0.73 0.71
N ILE A 60 4.85 0.21 -0.03
CA ILE A 60 6.29 0.31 -0.21
C ILE A 60 6.96 0.64 1.13
N ASP A 61 6.48 1.67 1.84
CA ASP A 61 6.94 2.05 3.17
C ASP A 61 6.94 0.86 4.12
N LYS A 62 5.83 0.14 4.19
CA LYS A 62 5.69 -1.04 5.06
C LYS A 62 6.64 -2.16 4.68
N ALA A 63 6.86 -2.41 3.38
CA ALA A 63 7.78 -3.44 2.92
C ALA A 63 9.24 -3.10 3.31
N ILE A 64 9.62 -1.84 3.16
CA ILE A 64 10.92 -1.30 3.56
C ILE A 64 11.12 -1.40 5.07
N GLU A 65 10.15 -0.94 5.86
CA GLU A 65 10.21 -0.99 7.33
C GLU A 65 10.33 -2.43 7.83
N ASN A 66 9.57 -3.36 7.26
CA ASN A 66 9.66 -4.77 7.60
C ASN A 66 11.05 -5.36 7.31
N TYR A 67 11.71 -4.94 6.23
CA TYR A 67 13.05 -5.43 5.88
C TYR A 67 14.14 -4.86 6.79
N TYR A 68 14.14 -3.55 7.01
CA TYR A 68 15.19 -2.87 7.77
C TYR A 68 14.97 -2.92 9.29
N GLY A 69 13.75 -3.19 9.76
CA GLY A 69 13.37 -3.05 11.17
C GLY A 69 13.21 -1.60 11.64
N GLU A 70 13.27 -0.65 10.70
CA GLU A 70 13.12 0.79 10.91
C GLU A 70 12.61 1.44 9.63
N SER A 71 11.93 2.58 9.75
CA SER A 71 11.50 3.35 8.57
C SER A 71 12.71 3.90 7.81
N ARG A 72 12.67 3.83 6.48
CA ARG A 72 13.54 4.59 5.59
C ARG A 72 12.72 5.48 4.68
N GLN A 73 13.32 6.59 4.27
CA GLN A 73 12.68 7.55 3.37
C GLN A 73 12.99 7.20 1.92
N PHE A 74 12.08 7.59 1.02
CA PHE A 74 12.28 7.57 -0.42
C PHE A 74 11.48 8.70 -1.07
N ASP A 75 11.93 9.13 -2.24
CA ASP A 75 11.24 10.16 -3.02
C ASP A 75 10.27 9.53 -4.01
N LEU A 76 9.01 9.95 -3.98
CA LEU A 76 7.99 9.48 -4.94
C LEU A 76 8.35 9.81 -6.40
N TRP A 77 9.16 10.85 -6.62
CA TRP A 77 9.67 11.24 -7.92
C TRP A 77 10.66 10.22 -8.52
N ASP A 78 11.33 9.43 -7.66
CA ASP A 78 12.34 8.46 -8.06
C ASP A 78 11.79 7.03 -8.15
N VAL A 79 10.55 6.80 -7.70
CA VAL A 79 9.90 5.48 -7.77
C VAL A 79 9.62 5.12 -9.21
N LYS A 80 10.06 3.92 -9.61
CA LYS A 80 9.83 3.37 -10.94
C LYS A 80 8.88 2.19 -10.87
N ILE A 81 7.75 2.28 -11.58
CA ILE A 81 6.92 1.11 -11.85
C ILE A 81 7.61 0.30 -12.96
N THR A 82 8.16 -0.85 -12.61
CA THR A 82 8.95 -1.68 -13.53
C THR A 82 8.09 -2.75 -14.22
N ASN A 83 6.97 -3.13 -13.60
CA ASN A 83 6.02 -4.08 -14.18
C ASN A 83 4.61 -3.88 -13.62
N ILE A 84 3.60 -4.06 -14.47
CA ILE A 84 2.19 -4.23 -14.09
C ILE A 84 1.68 -5.43 -14.85
N LYS A 85 1.25 -6.47 -14.13
CA LYS A 85 0.75 -7.71 -14.69
C LYS A 85 -0.64 -8.01 -14.15
N ARG A 86 -1.59 -8.28 -15.05
CA ARG A 86 -2.88 -8.87 -14.64
C ARG A 86 -2.68 -10.35 -14.35
N ILE A 87 -3.18 -10.81 -13.22
CA ILE A 87 -3.00 -12.21 -12.77
C ILE A 87 -3.88 -13.15 -13.61
N GLU A 88 -5.13 -12.75 -13.84
CA GLU A 88 -6.11 -13.53 -14.58
C GLU A 88 -6.90 -12.62 -15.55
N THR A 89 -7.08 -13.08 -16.79
CA THR A 89 -7.85 -12.37 -17.81
C THR A 89 -9.28 -12.11 -17.35
N GLY A 90 -9.75 -10.85 -17.45
CA GLY A 90 -11.09 -10.46 -17.02
C GLY A 90 -11.26 -10.19 -15.52
N SER A 91 -10.27 -10.52 -14.68
CA SER A 91 -10.25 -10.14 -13.26
C SER A 91 -9.69 -8.73 -13.06
N PHE A 92 -9.90 -8.11 -11.89
CA PHE A 92 -9.16 -6.90 -11.47
C PHE A 92 -8.00 -7.22 -10.52
N ASN A 93 -7.43 -8.41 -10.66
CA ASN A 93 -6.33 -8.89 -9.84
C ASN A 93 -4.99 -8.58 -10.54
N PHE A 94 -4.09 -7.89 -9.85
CA PHE A 94 -2.84 -7.37 -10.41
C PHE A 94 -1.63 -7.65 -9.52
N GLU A 95 -0.49 -7.84 -10.16
CA GLU A 95 0.84 -7.74 -9.55
C GLU A 95 1.55 -6.52 -10.11
N ILE A 96 2.03 -5.66 -9.22
CA ILE A 96 2.78 -4.46 -9.56
C ILE A 96 4.16 -4.57 -8.93
N THR A 97 5.20 -4.43 -9.74
CA THR A 97 6.58 -4.35 -9.26
C THR A 97 7.09 -2.93 -9.37
N VAL A 98 7.61 -2.41 -8.26
CA VAL A 98 8.22 -1.09 -8.19
C VAL A 98 9.67 -1.19 -7.75
N SER A 99 10.47 -0.23 -8.18
CA SER A 99 11.84 -0.04 -7.72
C SER A 99 12.02 1.36 -7.14
N VAL A 100 12.70 1.46 -6.01
CA VAL A 100 12.86 2.69 -5.25
C VAL A 100 14.22 2.77 -4.56
N THR A 101 14.82 3.96 -4.51
CA THR A 101 16.03 4.21 -3.73
C THR A 101 15.67 4.71 -2.34
N THR A 102 16.14 4.04 -1.30
CA THR A 102 15.95 4.44 0.10
C THR A 102 17.13 5.19 0.66
N PHE A 103 16.88 6.04 1.66
CA PHE A 103 17.87 6.83 2.38
C PHE A 103 17.48 7.06 3.84
N LYS A 104 18.41 7.57 4.64
CA LYS A 104 18.21 7.98 6.04
C LYS A 104 18.26 9.50 6.20
N GLY A 105 17.48 10.02 7.15
CA GLY A 105 17.42 11.46 7.41
C GLY A 105 17.19 12.27 6.13
N PRO A 106 17.66 13.53 6.06
CA PRO A 106 17.58 14.31 4.83
C PRO A 106 18.51 13.76 3.74
N HIS A 107 18.04 12.78 2.96
CA HIS A 107 18.72 12.20 1.79
C HIS A 107 20.13 11.64 2.05
N ASN A 108 20.43 11.15 3.25
CA ASN A 108 21.76 10.64 3.61
C ASN A 108 21.90 9.11 3.42
N PRO A 109 23.12 8.60 3.20
CA PRO A 109 23.39 7.16 3.22
C PRO A 109 23.08 6.52 4.60
N PRO A 110 22.98 5.18 4.68
CA PRO A 110 23.17 4.21 3.60
C PRO A 110 22.02 4.18 2.60
N TYR A 111 22.37 4.07 1.31
CA TYR A 111 21.40 3.94 0.23
C TYR A 111 21.11 2.47 -0.06
N GLY A 112 19.88 2.20 -0.49
CA GLY A 112 19.46 0.87 -0.94
C GLY A 112 18.51 0.98 -2.13
N LEU A 113 18.72 0.17 -3.15
CA LEU A 113 17.79 -0.03 -4.25
C LEU A 113 16.85 -1.18 -3.87
N GLU A 114 15.62 -0.83 -3.55
CA GLU A 114 14.60 -1.79 -3.16
C GLU A 114 13.70 -2.10 -4.34
N THR A 115 13.42 -3.37 -4.55
CA THR A 115 12.42 -3.84 -5.51
C THR A 115 11.30 -4.53 -4.74
N VAL A 116 10.08 -4.00 -4.85
CA VAL A 116 8.91 -4.50 -4.13
C VAL A 116 7.87 -4.98 -5.13
N THR A 117 7.34 -6.18 -4.94
CA THR A 117 6.18 -6.67 -5.70
C THR A 117 4.96 -6.73 -4.81
N ILE A 118 3.92 -5.99 -5.22
CA ILE A 118 2.65 -5.84 -4.52
C ILE A 118 1.57 -6.52 -5.34
N LYS A 119 0.82 -7.41 -4.71
CA LYS A 119 -0.31 -8.12 -5.27
C LYS A 119 -1.61 -7.50 -4.75
N PHE A 120 -2.52 -7.19 -5.65
CA PHE A 120 -3.89 -6.77 -5.37
C PHE A 120 -4.82 -7.84 -5.89
N ASP A 121 -5.59 -8.47 -5.01
CA ASP A 121 -6.57 -9.48 -5.38
C ASP A 121 -7.82 -9.43 -4.48
N ASP A 122 -8.73 -10.37 -4.70
CA ASP A 122 -9.97 -10.50 -3.94
C ASP A 122 -9.76 -10.79 -2.43
N PHE A 123 -8.54 -11.18 -2.03
CA PHE A 123 -8.15 -11.41 -0.63
C PHE A 123 -7.46 -10.19 0.01
N GLY A 124 -7.12 -9.18 -0.80
CA GLY A 124 -6.63 -7.89 -0.35
C GLY A 124 -5.32 -7.48 -1.04
N THR A 125 -4.53 -6.68 -0.32
CA THR A 125 -3.22 -6.21 -0.79
C THR A 125 -2.11 -6.92 -0.05
N HIS A 126 -1.19 -7.53 -0.79
CA HIS A 126 -0.12 -8.37 -0.24
C HIS A 126 1.24 -7.95 -0.80
N ILE A 127 2.24 -7.84 0.07
CA ILE A 127 3.65 -7.80 -0.37
C ILE A 127 4.07 -9.24 -0.64
N ILE A 128 4.31 -9.59 -1.90
CA ILE A 128 4.65 -10.96 -2.29
C ILE A 128 6.14 -11.13 -2.60
N ASN A 129 6.88 -10.03 -2.78
CA ASN A 129 8.32 -10.06 -2.92
C ASN A 129 8.96 -8.75 -2.45
N PHE A 130 10.16 -8.85 -1.88
CA PHE A 130 11.02 -7.72 -1.54
C PHE A 130 12.48 -8.13 -1.80
N ASN A 131 13.19 -7.32 -2.58
CA ASN A 131 14.61 -7.53 -2.86
C ASN A 131 15.41 -6.26 -2.61
N HIS A 132 16.43 -6.37 -1.77
CA HIS A 132 17.37 -5.31 -1.46
C HIS A 132 18.66 -5.42 -2.28
N LYS A 133 19.17 -4.28 -2.74
CA LYS A 133 20.54 -4.14 -3.26
C LYS A 133 21.18 -2.89 -2.67
N SER A 134 22.31 -3.04 -1.98
CA SER A 134 23.08 -1.89 -1.50
C SER A 134 23.66 -1.09 -2.68
N LEU A 135 23.70 0.23 -2.54
CA LEU A 135 24.26 1.17 -3.52
C LEU A 135 25.49 1.88 -2.98
#